data_AF-A0A8J3YSI4-F1
#
_entry.id   AF-A0A8J3YSI4-F1
#
_cell.length_a   1.000
_cell.length_b   1.000
_cell.length_c   1.000
_cell.angle_alpha   90.00
_cell.angle_beta   90.00
_cell.angle_gamma   90.00
#
_symmetry.space_group_name_H-M   'P 1'
#
loop_
_entity.id
_entity.type
_entity.pdbx_description
1 polymer ?
#
loop_
_entity_poly.entity_id
_entity_poly.type
_entity_poly.pdbx_seq_one_letter_code
_entity_poly.pdbx_strand_id
1 'polypeptide(L)'
;MMTEPGSRRRLPRPLARLLPAPGDDTGSLPLAMMLITLGTILGGLLPPIFVMQSQTSGTGAASGQALHAAQTGLDLALAHIRSARDTVVKINGEDKGVLPSLPCGPFAGTVSDAGTARYEARIYYLRADPQDKDLAWAQANALGCAGSPSALPLHAAVYAVGYAKLPRRSTGAGGVAVETTELSRELRGTHTFRTSNAPVAGGLIRPSTTSTPDLCFAAPSENPSPGDVLTMQLCSPGSNLQKFEYTDNMTFVLAATRTGGRLGMCLDAGASPAVAGTAITFRPCGATAMPQQMWSFTDSSWLQATEPNGLGQTNNRCMQISSANTVGAYVRVGSSCGGGTGTFAMSAEVGAGRAVTSTSQQIVNFKQFGRCVDQTNFDVNYSFAIGWPCKQHPDPTQVGWNQRWVQPALPANTAGPTAKATGTIVSTRTGSPSYCLWSPGSVGAGSYVRLQPCPATVTNYFRWTVHGNTKDFTTMYRIIDGFGNCLSLTNPDANPADLYGSGTKVSKTIVETCSDSTMQKWNAPAWITEQSQLKDLEED
;
A
#
# COMPACT_ATOMS: atom_id res chain seq x y z
N MET A 1 8.58 -44.03 51.12
CA MET A 1 7.47 -45.01 51.08
C MET A 1 7.28 -45.38 49.62
N MET A 2 7.55 -46.56 49.08
CA MET A 2 7.75 -47.96 49.53
C MET A 2 9.02 -48.49 48.77
N THR A 3 10.08 -49.11 49.31
CA THR A 3 10.30 -50.50 49.81
C THR A 3 9.56 -51.56 48.97
N GLU A 4 10.10 -52.63 48.38
CA GLU A 4 11.31 -53.49 48.45
C GLU A 4 11.14 -54.54 47.27
N PRO A 5 11.83 -55.71 47.12
CA PRO A 5 13.26 -56.04 47.09
C PRO A 5 13.71 -57.00 45.91
N GLY A 6 15.03 -57.07 45.67
CA GLY A 6 15.85 -58.30 45.48
C GLY A 6 15.71 -59.24 44.26
N SER A 7 16.84 -59.54 43.57
CA SER A 7 17.20 -60.91 43.14
C SER A 7 18.63 -61.07 42.56
N ARG A 8 19.47 -61.73 43.37
CA ARG A 8 20.52 -62.75 43.09
C ARG A 8 21.41 -62.71 41.82
N ARG A 9 22.72 -62.63 42.11
CA ARG A 9 23.86 -63.21 41.36
C ARG A 9 23.62 -64.66 40.91
N ARG A 10 23.96 -64.98 39.65
CA ARG A 10 24.50 -66.30 39.22
C ARG A 10 25.49 -66.14 38.07
N LEU A 11 26.73 -66.56 38.31
CA LEU A 11 27.72 -66.95 37.31
C LEU A 11 27.40 -68.38 36.81
N PRO A 12 27.54 -68.66 35.50
CA PRO A 12 27.93 -69.98 35.02
C PRO A 12 29.29 -69.87 34.29
N ARG A 13 30.35 -70.46 34.85
CA ARG A 13 30.95 -71.76 34.51
C ARG A 13 31.54 -71.85 33.08
N PRO A 14 32.80 -72.33 32.96
CA PRO A 14 33.54 -72.36 31.71
C PRO A 14 33.04 -73.49 30.81
N LEU A 15 32.78 -73.19 29.54
CA LEU A 15 32.52 -74.20 28.52
C LEU A 15 33.83 -74.86 28.10
N ALA A 16 33.77 -76.18 28.11
CA ALA A 16 34.86 -77.09 27.83
C ALA A 16 35.42 -76.89 26.42
N ARG A 17 36.75 -76.91 26.38
CA ARG A 17 37.62 -76.95 25.21
C ARG A 17 37.44 -78.28 24.50
N LEU A 18 36.69 -78.29 23.39
CA LEU A 18 36.75 -79.37 22.40
C LEU A 18 37.89 -79.03 21.42
N LEU A 19 38.98 -79.79 21.52
CA LEU A 19 40.12 -79.75 20.60
C LEU A 19 39.70 -80.41 19.27
N PRO A 20 39.83 -79.73 18.11
CA PRO A 20 39.73 -80.38 16.82
C PRO A 20 40.97 -81.25 16.58
N ALA A 21 40.74 -82.46 16.07
CA ALA A 21 41.80 -83.35 15.59
C ALA A 21 42.55 -82.70 14.40
N PRO A 22 43.88 -82.95 14.25
CA PRO A 22 44.67 -82.38 13.18
C PRO A 22 44.31 -83.08 11.86
N GLY A 23 43.40 -82.45 11.11
CA GLY A 23 43.08 -82.80 9.73
C GLY A 23 43.92 -81.95 8.79
N ASP A 24 44.86 -82.61 8.12
CA ASP A 24 45.54 -82.25 6.87
C ASP A 24 45.26 -80.84 6.28
N ASP A 25 46.14 -79.88 6.58
CA ASP A 25 46.14 -78.49 6.09
C ASP A 25 46.80 -78.33 4.70
N THR A 26 46.65 -79.32 3.82
CA THR A 26 47.13 -79.25 2.43
C THR A 26 46.08 -78.59 1.52
N GLY A 27 45.82 -77.30 1.76
CA GLY A 27 44.94 -76.47 0.92
C GLY A 27 44.47 -75.14 1.53
N SER A 28 44.72 -74.90 2.82
CA SER A 28 44.21 -73.75 3.58
C SER A 28 45.00 -72.45 3.42
N LEU A 29 46.27 -72.51 2.97
CA LEU A 29 47.12 -71.33 2.74
C LEU A 29 46.59 -70.35 1.67
N PRO A 30 46.19 -70.79 0.45
CA PRO A 30 45.61 -69.87 -0.54
C PRO A 30 44.24 -69.32 -0.09
N LEU A 31 43.45 -70.10 0.65
CA LEU A 31 42.13 -69.67 1.14
C LEU A 31 42.25 -68.65 2.29
N ALA A 32 43.23 -68.83 3.18
CA ALA A 32 43.57 -67.85 4.21
C ALA A 32 44.15 -66.56 3.60
N MET A 33 45.02 -66.65 2.59
CA MET A 33 45.50 -65.46 1.89
C MET A 33 44.39 -64.73 1.14
N MET A 34 43.46 -65.46 0.52
CA MET A 34 42.29 -64.88 -0.14
C MET A 34 41.38 -64.17 0.88
N LEU A 35 41.13 -64.77 2.06
CA LEU A 35 40.34 -64.13 3.12
C LEU A 35 41.02 -62.90 3.72
N ILE A 36 42.35 -62.92 3.89
CA ILE A 36 43.11 -61.77 4.37
C ILE A 36 43.11 -60.64 3.32
N THR A 37 43.29 -60.96 2.04
CA THR A 37 43.20 -59.95 0.96
C THR A 37 41.78 -59.41 0.77
N LEU A 38 40.75 -60.25 0.86
CA LEU A 38 39.37 -59.79 0.85
C LEU A 38 39.09 -58.88 2.06
N GLY A 39 39.58 -59.26 3.24
CA GLY A 39 39.45 -58.50 4.48
C GLY A 39 40.16 -57.15 4.43
N THR A 40 41.34 -57.06 3.83
CA THR A 40 42.07 -55.79 3.66
C THR A 40 41.45 -54.91 2.57
N ILE A 41 40.94 -55.49 1.48
CA ILE A 41 40.23 -54.74 0.44
C ILE A 41 38.90 -54.19 0.99
N LEU A 42 38.09 -55.00 1.69
CA LEU A 42 36.85 -54.53 2.32
C LEU A 42 37.13 -53.52 3.43
N GLY A 43 38.14 -53.77 4.27
CA GLY A 43 38.54 -52.92 5.37
C GLY A 43 39.09 -51.56 4.92
N GLY A 44 39.71 -51.50 3.74
CA GLY A 44 40.19 -50.24 3.14
C GLY A 44 39.11 -49.41 2.46
N LEU A 45 38.09 -50.05 1.87
CA LEU A 45 37.07 -49.37 1.05
C LEU A 45 35.85 -48.86 1.84
N LEU A 46 35.48 -49.51 2.94
CA LEU A 46 34.30 -49.12 3.73
C LEU A 46 34.47 -47.79 4.50
N PRO A 47 35.60 -47.51 5.18
CA PRO A 47 35.73 -46.30 5.99
C PRO A 47 35.55 -44.98 5.22
N PRO A 48 36.10 -44.79 4.01
CA PRO A 48 35.88 -43.57 3.22
C PRO A 48 34.40 -43.31 2.89
N ILE A 49 33.64 -44.35 2.58
CA ILE A 49 32.20 -44.24 2.24
C ILE A 49 31.40 -43.77 3.44
N PHE A 50 31.65 -44.34 4.63
CA PHE A 50 30.99 -43.92 5.87
C PHE A 50 31.33 -42.47 6.25
N VAL A 51 32.59 -42.05 6.08
CA VAL A 51 32.99 -40.66 6.34
C VAL A 51 32.29 -39.69 5.38
N MET A 52 32.20 -40.03 4.09
CA MET A 52 31.55 -39.19 3.08
C MET A 52 30.02 -39.09 3.31
N GLN A 53 29.36 -40.19 3.66
CA GLN A 53 27.94 -40.20 4.02
C GLN A 53 27.65 -39.41 5.30
N SER A 54 28.53 -39.51 6.31
CA SER A 54 28.39 -38.74 7.55
C SER A 54 28.57 -37.23 7.31
N GLN A 55 29.50 -36.84 6.43
CA GLN A 55 29.73 -35.43 6.11
C GLN A 55 28.56 -34.83 5.31
N THR A 56 28.08 -35.53 4.28
CA THR A 56 26.93 -35.10 3.47
C THR A 56 25.65 -34.98 4.29
N SER A 57 25.41 -35.94 5.20
CA SER A 57 24.28 -35.88 6.13
C SER A 57 24.41 -34.70 7.11
N GLY A 58 25.61 -34.43 7.61
CA GLY A 58 25.89 -33.30 8.50
C GLY A 58 25.67 -31.94 7.83
N THR A 59 26.10 -31.78 6.58
CA THR A 59 25.87 -30.55 5.80
C THR A 59 24.39 -30.35 5.46
N GLY A 60 23.67 -31.43 5.13
CA GLY A 60 22.22 -31.36 4.89
C GLY A 60 21.45 -30.94 6.13
N ALA A 61 21.76 -31.54 7.29
CA ALA A 61 21.16 -31.16 8.56
C ALA A 61 21.48 -29.70 8.96
N ALA A 62 22.73 -29.27 8.80
CA ALA A 62 23.10 -27.87 9.08
C ALA A 62 22.41 -26.89 8.12
N SER A 63 22.29 -27.23 6.83
CA SER A 63 21.55 -26.41 5.86
C SER A 63 20.07 -26.27 6.24
N GLY A 64 19.41 -27.37 6.65
CA GLY A 64 18.03 -27.31 7.14
C GLY A 64 17.89 -26.49 8.42
N GLN A 65 18.84 -26.62 9.36
CA GLN A 65 18.86 -25.82 10.59
C GLN A 65 19.08 -24.32 10.32
N ALA A 66 19.97 -23.98 9.39
CA ALA A 66 20.20 -22.60 8.98
C ALA A 66 18.93 -22.01 8.32
N LEU A 67 18.27 -22.76 7.43
CA LEU A 67 17.02 -22.32 6.81
C LEU A 67 15.91 -22.10 7.85
N HIS A 68 15.71 -23.04 8.77
CA HIS A 68 14.73 -22.87 9.86
C HIS A 68 15.04 -21.69 10.77
N ALA A 69 16.33 -21.40 11.00
CA ALA A 69 16.72 -20.19 11.73
C ALA A 69 16.41 -18.91 10.94
N ALA A 70 16.68 -18.88 9.64
CA ALA A 70 16.30 -17.77 8.78
C ALA A 70 14.78 -17.54 8.82
N GLN A 71 13.98 -18.61 8.70
CA GLN A 71 12.50 -18.54 8.80
C GLN A 71 12.05 -17.97 10.15
N THR A 72 12.66 -18.44 11.25
CA THR A 72 12.35 -17.93 12.60
C THR A 72 12.67 -16.44 12.73
N GLY A 73 13.80 -16.00 12.18
CA GLY A 73 14.18 -14.58 12.19
C GLY A 73 13.20 -13.71 11.39
N LEU A 74 12.76 -14.20 10.24
CA LEU A 74 11.77 -13.55 9.38
C LEU A 74 10.41 -13.41 10.08
N ASP A 75 9.93 -14.50 10.68
CA ASP A 75 8.67 -14.54 11.43
C ASP A 75 8.69 -13.60 12.63
N LEU A 76 9.81 -13.57 13.38
CA LEU A 76 9.97 -12.68 14.53
C LEU A 76 9.99 -11.21 14.12
N ALA A 77 10.74 -10.85 13.08
CA ALA A 77 10.78 -9.49 12.57
C ALA A 77 9.39 -9.03 12.13
N LEU A 78 8.66 -9.89 11.41
CA LEU A 78 7.28 -9.62 11.00
C LEU A 78 6.33 -9.51 12.20
N ALA A 79 6.50 -10.32 13.24
CA ALA A 79 5.73 -10.24 14.47
C ALA A 79 5.93 -8.89 15.18
N HIS A 80 7.18 -8.41 15.27
CA HIS A 80 7.42 -7.08 15.83
C HIS A 80 6.78 -5.97 14.99
N ILE A 81 6.87 -6.01 13.66
CA ILE A 81 6.19 -5.05 12.78
C ILE A 81 4.68 -5.06 13.04
N ARG A 82 4.06 -6.24 13.10
CA ARG A 82 2.61 -6.40 13.33
C ARG A 82 2.16 -6.01 14.74
N SER A 83 3.08 -6.02 15.70
CA SER A 83 2.81 -5.58 17.08
C SER A 83 2.82 -4.06 17.26
N ALA A 84 3.34 -3.30 16.29
CA ALA A 84 3.41 -1.84 16.30
C ALA A 84 2.05 -1.18 16.02
N ARG A 85 1.08 -1.43 16.91
CA ARG A 85 -0.32 -1.02 16.77
C ARG A 85 -0.88 -0.50 18.09
N ASP A 86 -1.84 0.42 17.98
CA ASP A 86 -2.66 0.93 19.05
C ASP A 86 -3.94 0.11 19.11
N THR A 87 -4.11 -0.65 20.19
CA THR A 87 -5.30 -1.48 20.40
C THR A 87 -6.51 -0.68 20.90
N VAL A 88 -6.30 0.56 21.34
CA VAL A 88 -7.35 1.47 21.82
C VAL A 88 -7.95 2.24 20.66
N VAL A 89 -7.10 2.78 19.78
CA VAL A 89 -7.56 3.55 18.61
C VAL A 89 -7.83 2.61 17.43
N LYS A 90 -9.12 2.42 17.14
CA LYS A 90 -9.56 1.66 15.98
C LYS A 90 -9.85 2.57 14.78
N ILE A 91 -9.37 2.21 13.60
CA ILE A 91 -9.78 2.80 12.33
C ILE A 91 -10.63 1.76 11.61
N ASN A 92 -11.95 2.01 11.49
CA ASN A 92 -12.92 1.09 10.88
C ASN A 92 -12.94 -0.31 11.52
N GLY A 93 -12.78 -0.38 12.84
CA GLY A 93 -12.78 -1.63 13.59
C GLY A 93 -11.43 -2.34 13.68
N GLU A 94 -10.39 -1.84 13.02
CA GLU A 94 -9.03 -2.41 13.05
C GLU A 94 -8.07 -1.55 13.86
N ASP A 95 -7.04 -2.17 14.47
CA ASP A 95 -6.01 -1.46 15.24
C ASP A 95 -5.23 -0.48 14.35
N LYS A 96 -5.02 0.75 14.84
CA LYS A 96 -4.22 1.75 14.14
C LYS A 96 -2.73 1.45 14.30
N GLY A 97 -1.97 1.45 13.21
CA GLY A 97 -0.50 1.37 13.29
C GLY A 97 0.12 2.57 14.01
N VAL A 98 1.16 2.34 14.82
CA VAL A 98 1.87 3.38 15.59
C VAL A 98 3.31 3.46 15.10
N LEU A 99 3.64 4.53 14.36
CA LEU A 99 4.96 4.72 13.77
C LEU A 99 6.10 4.66 14.82
N PRO A 100 6.01 5.32 16.00
CA PRO A 100 7.02 5.21 17.05
C PRO A 100 7.23 3.80 17.62
N SER A 101 6.28 2.87 17.42
CA SER A 101 6.37 1.50 17.90
C SER A 101 6.99 0.55 16.88
N LEU A 102 7.29 1.01 15.65
CA LEU A 102 7.96 0.20 14.64
C LEU A 102 9.45 0.01 15.01
N PRO A 103 9.94 -1.23 15.07
CA PRO A 103 11.30 -1.52 15.54
C PRO A 103 12.35 -1.27 14.46
N CYS A 104 13.53 -0.78 14.83
CA CYS A 104 14.62 -0.53 13.85
C CYS A 104 15.60 -1.69 13.63
N GLY A 105 15.50 -2.76 14.43
CA GLY A 105 16.47 -3.88 14.39
C GLY A 105 17.92 -3.45 14.70
N PRO A 106 18.89 -4.34 14.48
CA PRO A 106 18.72 -5.75 14.09
C PRO A 106 18.13 -6.60 15.22
N PHE A 107 17.51 -7.73 14.87
CA PHE A 107 17.08 -8.77 15.82
C PHE A 107 18.01 -9.96 15.68
N ALA A 108 18.42 -10.56 16.78
CA ALA A 108 19.19 -11.80 16.74
C ALA A 108 18.76 -12.72 17.88
N GLY A 109 18.88 -14.02 17.68
CA GLY A 109 18.51 -15.01 18.69
C GLY A 109 18.89 -16.44 18.29
N THR A 110 18.57 -17.40 19.15
CA THR A 110 18.83 -18.83 18.94
C THR A 110 17.52 -19.60 18.85
N VAL A 111 17.44 -20.60 17.97
CA VAL A 111 16.21 -21.41 17.75
C VAL A 111 16.15 -22.63 18.67
N SER A 112 17.26 -22.96 19.36
CA SER A 112 17.32 -24.08 20.30
C SER A 112 18.20 -23.77 21.50
N ASP A 113 17.89 -24.43 22.62
CA ASP A 113 18.64 -24.33 23.88
C ASP A 113 20.10 -24.79 23.74
N ALA A 114 20.39 -25.63 22.74
CA ALA A 114 21.74 -26.09 22.42
C ALA A 114 22.57 -25.06 21.64
N GLY A 115 21.98 -23.94 21.19
CA GLY A 115 22.69 -22.87 20.46
C GLY A 115 23.35 -23.33 19.15
N THR A 116 22.80 -24.38 18.53
CA THR A 116 23.31 -24.96 17.27
C THR A 116 22.86 -24.19 16.05
N ALA A 117 21.75 -23.45 16.16
CA ALA A 117 21.21 -22.58 15.13
C ALA A 117 20.86 -21.20 15.71
N ARG A 118 21.32 -20.14 15.03
CA ARG A 118 21.06 -18.73 15.39
C ARG A 118 20.53 -17.96 14.18
N TYR A 119 19.77 -16.91 14.40
CA TYR A 119 19.29 -16.03 13.34
C TYR A 119 19.71 -14.59 13.58
N GLU A 120 19.81 -13.82 12.50
CA GLU A 120 19.92 -12.37 12.50
C GLU A 120 18.91 -11.83 11.47
N ALA A 121 18.01 -10.96 11.89
CA ALA A 121 17.01 -10.34 11.02
C ALA A 121 17.15 -8.81 11.02
N ARG A 122 17.02 -8.20 9.84
CA ARG A 122 17.09 -6.76 9.61
C ARG A 122 15.84 -6.30 8.87
N ILE A 123 15.36 -5.11 9.22
CA ILE A 123 14.21 -4.47 8.57
C ILE A 123 14.68 -3.18 7.91
N TYR A 124 14.40 -3.04 6.61
CA TYR A 124 14.58 -1.80 5.87
C TYR A 124 13.20 -1.21 5.56
N TYR A 125 12.89 -0.09 6.19
CA TYR A 125 11.65 0.65 5.95
C TYR A 125 11.77 1.52 4.70
N LEU A 126 10.81 1.41 3.80
CA LEU A 126 10.91 1.96 2.44
C LEU A 126 9.63 2.70 2.04
N ARG A 127 9.78 3.72 1.18
CA ARG A 127 8.65 4.41 0.51
C ARG A 127 8.32 3.83 -0.86
N ALA A 128 9.28 3.17 -1.50
CA ALA A 128 9.08 2.49 -2.77
C ALA A 128 9.02 0.98 -2.53
N ASP A 129 8.33 0.28 -3.43
CA ASP A 129 8.23 -1.17 -3.40
C ASP A 129 9.61 -1.80 -3.70
N PRO A 130 10.17 -2.63 -2.80
CA PRO A 130 11.45 -3.30 -3.01
C PRO A 130 11.38 -4.51 -3.97
N GLN A 131 10.24 -4.80 -4.57
CA GLN A 131 10.13 -5.91 -5.52
C GLN A 131 11.17 -5.79 -6.65
N ASP A 132 11.86 -6.91 -6.94
CA ASP A 132 12.98 -6.99 -7.89
C ASP A 132 14.16 -6.05 -7.56
N LYS A 133 14.38 -5.76 -6.27
CA LYS A 133 15.53 -5.00 -5.76
C LYS A 133 16.35 -5.84 -4.80
N ASP A 134 17.67 -5.61 -4.83
CA ASP A 134 18.61 -6.28 -3.94
C ASP A 134 18.77 -5.57 -2.58
N LEU A 135 19.54 -6.19 -1.69
CA LEU A 135 19.86 -5.65 -0.37
C LEU A 135 20.56 -4.28 -0.44
N ALA A 136 21.43 -4.08 -1.42
CA ALA A 136 22.16 -2.81 -1.58
C ALA A 136 21.20 -1.66 -1.90
N TRP A 137 20.23 -1.89 -2.78
CA TRP A 137 19.17 -0.93 -3.08
C TRP A 137 18.30 -0.67 -1.84
N ALA A 138 17.90 -1.71 -1.11
CA ALA A 138 17.09 -1.56 0.10
C ALA A 138 17.81 -0.71 1.16
N GLN A 139 19.11 -0.92 1.36
CA GLN A 139 19.94 -0.12 2.27
C GLN A 139 20.06 1.34 1.84
N ALA A 140 20.29 1.60 0.55
CA ALA A 140 20.46 2.94 0.01
C ALA A 140 19.16 3.77 0.03
N ASN A 141 18.00 3.12 -0.03
CA ASN A 141 16.68 3.76 -0.07
C ASN A 141 15.92 3.68 1.27
N ALA A 142 16.52 3.08 2.30
CA ALA A 142 15.91 2.95 3.60
C ALA A 142 15.64 4.31 4.25
N LEU A 143 14.48 4.42 4.88
CA LEU A 143 14.18 5.50 5.81
C LEU A 143 15.12 5.39 7.02
N GLY A 144 15.67 6.51 7.46
CA GLY A 144 16.49 6.55 8.67
C GLY A 144 15.73 5.97 9.87
N CYS A 145 16.36 5.09 10.64
CA CYS A 145 15.70 4.37 11.72
C CYS A 145 16.50 4.50 13.02
N ALA A 146 16.08 5.43 13.89
CA ALA A 146 16.69 5.67 15.19
C ALA A 146 15.63 5.43 16.28
N GLY A 147 15.48 4.17 16.68
CA GLY A 147 14.38 3.71 17.55
C GLY A 147 13.08 3.46 16.80
N SER A 148 12.69 4.38 15.89
CA SER A 148 11.60 4.20 14.92
C SER A 148 11.94 4.82 13.56
N PRO A 149 11.20 4.50 12.48
CA PRO A 149 11.43 5.09 11.16
C PRO A 149 11.17 6.61 11.15
N SER A 150 12.04 7.36 10.48
CA SER A 150 12.00 8.83 10.40
C SER A 150 10.81 9.40 9.62
N ALA A 151 10.10 8.54 8.89
CA ALA A 151 8.88 8.88 8.17
C ALA A 151 7.98 7.64 8.07
N LEU A 152 6.72 7.84 7.70
CA LEU A 152 5.77 6.76 7.47
C LEU A 152 6.26 5.81 6.34
N PRO A 153 6.56 4.54 6.63
CA PRO A 153 6.92 3.57 5.60
C PRO A 153 5.68 3.06 4.86
N LEU A 154 5.86 2.75 3.58
CA LEU A 154 4.87 2.04 2.77
C LEU A 154 5.20 0.55 2.68
N HIS A 155 6.50 0.22 2.71
CA HIS A 155 7.00 -1.15 2.66
C HIS A 155 8.07 -1.37 3.75
N ALA A 156 8.27 -2.61 4.14
CA ALA A 156 9.39 -3.08 4.93
C ALA A 156 10.00 -4.30 4.23
N ALA A 157 11.24 -4.17 3.76
CA ALA A 157 12.01 -5.31 3.29
C ALA A 157 12.67 -5.98 4.51
N VAL A 158 12.38 -7.27 4.72
CA VAL A 158 12.88 -8.04 5.84
C VAL A 158 13.89 -9.05 5.31
N TYR A 159 15.10 -9.00 5.83
CA TYR A 159 16.18 -9.92 5.49
C TYR A 159 16.55 -10.70 6.74
N ALA A 160 16.54 -12.02 6.67
CA ALA A 160 16.84 -12.90 7.79
C ALA A 160 17.91 -13.92 7.39
N VAL A 161 19.05 -13.87 8.06
CA VAL A 161 20.15 -14.82 7.89
C VAL A 161 20.10 -15.81 9.04
N GLY A 162 19.95 -17.09 8.71
CA GLY A 162 20.10 -18.18 9.67
C GLY A 162 21.47 -18.82 9.56
N TYR A 163 22.07 -19.13 10.70
CA TYR A 163 23.38 -19.75 10.82
C TYR A 163 23.24 -21.09 11.54
N ALA A 164 23.94 -22.12 11.06
CA ALA A 164 24.06 -23.41 11.72
C ALA A 164 25.53 -23.82 11.85
N LYS A 165 25.88 -24.37 13.00
CA LYS A 165 27.24 -24.89 13.23
C LYS A 165 27.40 -26.24 12.53
N LEU A 166 28.42 -26.37 11.67
CA LEU A 166 28.79 -27.66 11.14
C LEU A 166 29.57 -28.47 12.18
N PRO A 167 29.15 -29.70 12.51
CA PRO A 167 29.92 -30.57 13.38
C PRO A 167 31.16 -31.07 12.62
N ARG A 168 32.26 -30.29 12.62
CA ARG A 168 33.57 -30.78 12.19
C ARG A 168 34.24 -31.52 13.32
N ARG A 169 34.35 -32.84 13.16
CA ARG A 169 35.19 -33.67 14.03
C ARG A 169 36.64 -33.50 13.59
N SER A 170 37.41 -32.68 14.31
CA SER A 170 38.87 -32.68 14.15
C SER A 170 39.41 -34.04 14.57
N THR A 171 39.97 -34.80 13.63
CA THR A 171 40.68 -36.06 13.91
C THR A 171 42.17 -35.84 14.15
N GLY A 172 42.60 -34.61 14.45
CA GLY A 172 43.98 -34.34 14.84
C GLY A 172 44.23 -34.83 16.26
N ALA A 173 45.15 -35.80 16.43
CA ALA A 173 45.55 -36.41 17.70
C ALA A 173 46.31 -35.47 18.66
N GLY A 174 46.02 -34.17 18.66
CA GLY A 174 46.80 -33.16 19.39
C GLY A 174 46.01 -31.89 19.74
N GLY A 175 44.79 -32.02 20.28
CA GLY A 175 44.15 -30.95 21.07
C GLY A 175 43.99 -29.56 20.45
N VAL A 176 44.04 -29.41 19.11
CA VAL A 176 43.91 -28.10 18.45
C VAL A 176 42.43 -27.74 18.26
N ALA A 177 42.12 -26.47 18.53
CA ALA A 177 40.80 -25.86 18.54
C ALA A 177 39.93 -26.24 17.33
N VAL A 178 38.66 -26.53 17.62
CA VAL A 178 37.62 -26.76 16.60
C VAL A 178 37.29 -25.43 15.94
N GLU A 179 37.78 -25.18 14.72
CA GLU A 179 37.21 -24.15 13.86
C GLU A 179 35.77 -24.57 13.51
N THR A 180 34.80 -23.85 14.07
CA THR A 180 33.40 -24.01 13.72
C THR A 180 33.15 -23.25 12.42
N THR A 181 33.09 -23.97 11.31
CA THR A 181 32.58 -23.40 10.05
C THR A 181 31.07 -23.23 10.21
N GLU A 182 30.58 -21.99 10.21
CA GLU A 182 29.15 -21.71 10.18
C GLU A 182 28.66 -21.79 8.73
N LEU A 183 27.56 -22.51 8.52
CA LEU A 183 26.80 -22.49 7.27
C LEU A 183 25.66 -21.48 7.44
N SER A 184 25.46 -20.61 6.46
CA SER A 184 24.38 -19.62 6.46
C SER A 184 23.39 -19.83 5.32
N ARG A 185 22.14 -19.44 5.57
CA ARG A 185 21.06 -19.31 4.59
C ARG A 185 20.37 -17.98 4.80
N GLU A 186 20.04 -17.28 3.72
CA GLU A 186 19.35 -16.01 3.77
C GLU A 186 17.95 -16.16 3.19
N LEU A 187 16.96 -15.63 3.91
CA LEU A 187 15.60 -15.46 3.43
C LEU A 187 15.27 -13.98 3.39
N ARG A 188 14.62 -13.56 2.32
CA ARG A 188 14.07 -12.21 2.20
C ARG A 188 12.59 -12.24 1.94
N GLY A 189 11.90 -11.18 2.37
CA GLY A 189 10.53 -10.95 1.98
C GLY A 189 10.07 -9.53 2.27
N THR A 190 9.00 -9.12 1.60
CA THR A 190 8.48 -7.76 1.65
C THR A 190 7.17 -7.72 2.42
N HIS A 191 7.10 -6.88 3.45
CA HIS A 191 5.87 -6.52 4.12
C HIS A 191 5.34 -5.20 3.58
N THR A 192 4.10 -5.18 3.08
CA THR A 192 3.44 -3.93 2.69
C THR A 192 2.56 -3.44 3.83
N PHE A 193 2.81 -2.21 4.28
CA PHE A 193 2.01 -1.60 5.33
C PHE A 193 0.61 -1.30 4.81
N ARG A 194 -0.39 -1.60 5.63
CA ARG A 194 -1.72 -1.05 5.45
C ARG A 194 -1.72 0.41 5.85
N THR A 195 -1.37 1.27 4.91
CA THR A 195 -1.54 2.70 5.07
C THR A 195 -2.92 3.05 4.55
N SER A 196 -3.81 3.59 5.37
CA SER A 196 -5.04 4.16 4.80
C SER A 196 -4.65 5.20 3.77
N ASN A 197 -5.15 5.10 2.54
CA ASN A 197 -5.27 6.22 1.61
C ASN A 197 -6.25 7.30 2.11
N ALA A 198 -6.78 7.19 3.34
CA ALA A 198 -7.39 8.32 4.03
C ALA A 198 -6.37 9.46 3.97
N PRO A 199 -6.72 10.60 3.37
CA PRO A 199 -5.80 11.52 2.70
C PRO A 199 -4.52 11.72 3.52
N VAL A 200 -3.46 10.95 3.22
CA VAL A 200 -2.43 10.63 4.24
C VAL A 200 -1.44 11.75 4.52
N ALA A 201 -1.65 12.90 3.90
CA ALA A 201 -1.01 14.13 4.32
C ALA A 201 -1.81 15.36 3.89
N GLY A 202 -3.05 15.23 3.40
CA GLY A 202 -3.68 16.27 2.60
C GLY A 202 -2.88 16.62 1.33
N GLY A 203 -3.46 17.50 0.51
CA GLY A 203 -2.84 17.98 -0.72
C GLY A 203 -2.72 19.49 -0.77
N LEU A 204 -2.00 19.96 -1.77
CA LEU A 204 -1.89 21.39 -2.10
C LEU A 204 -3.12 21.87 -2.87
N ILE A 205 -3.54 23.09 -2.58
CA ILE A 205 -4.53 23.86 -3.34
C ILE A 205 -3.83 25.10 -3.88
N ARG A 206 -3.86 25.29 -5.21
CA ARG A 206 -3.14 26.32 -5.95
C ARG A 206 -4.11 27.15 -6.80
N PRO A 207 -3.78 28.39 -7.20
CA PRO A 207 -4.49 29.05 -8.29
C PRO A 207 -4.41 28.21 -9.58
N SER A 208 -5.47 28.15 -10.39
CA SER A 208 -5.45 27.37 -11.65
C SER A 208 -4.55 27.98 -12.71
N THR A 209 -4.39 29.31 -12.70
CA THR A 209 -3.41 29.99 -13.54
C THR A 209 -2.04 29.82 -12.91
N THR A 210 -1.20 28.98 -13.51
CA THR A 210 0.21 28.84 -13.12
C THR A 210 0.94 30.12 -13.48
N SER A 211 1.00 31.04 -12.54
CA SER A 211 1.87 32.21 -12.59
C SER A 211 3.17 31.91 -11.86
N THR A 212 4.22 32.64 -12.23
CA THR A 212 5.42 32.71 -11.40
C THR A 212 5.20 33.83 -10.38
N PRO A 213 5.28 33.56 -9.06
CA PRO A 213 5.65 32.29 -8.42
C PRO A 213 4.50 31.28 -8.25
N ASP A 214 4.82 29.99 -8.13
CA ASP A 214 3.86 28.92 -7.79
C ASP A 214 3.38 29.10 -6.34
N LEU A 215 2.11 29.47 -6.17
CA LEU A 215 1.51 29.78 -4.87
C LEU A 215 0.52 28.70 -4.43
N CYS A 216 0.53 28.42 -3.13
CA CYS A 216 -0.34 27.45 -2.47
C CYS A 216 -1.07 28.10 -1.30
N PHE A 217 -2.26 27.58 -0.97
CA PHE A 217 -2.91 27.84 0.31
C PHE A 217 -1.95 27.51 1.45
N ALA A 218 -1.89 28.37 2.46
CA ALA A 218 -1.04 28.19 3.63
C ALA A 218 -1.67 28.76 4.90
N ALA A 219 -1.66 27.93 5.95
CA ALA A 219 -1.92 28.37 7.31
C ALA A 219 -0.72 29.15 7.87
N PRO A 220 -0.93 30.09 8.81
CA PRO A 220 0.17 30.81 9.46
C PRO A 220 0.99 29.93 10.41
N SER A 221 0.43 28.81 10.89
CA SER A 221 1.11 27.82 11.74
C SER A 221 0.49 26.42 11.57
N GLU A 222 1.13 25.37 12.11
CA GLU A 222 0.59 23.99 12.05
C GLU A 222 -0.64 23.80 12.94
N ASN A 223 -0.86 24.73 13.89
CA ASN A 223 -1.99 24.75 14.81
C ASN A 223 -2.59 26.17 14.84
N PRO A 224 -3.22 26.63 13.75
CA PRO A 224 -3.74 27.98 13.67
C PRO A 224 -4.81 28.19 14.75
N SER A 225 -4.83 29.40 15.32
CA SER A 225 -5.86 29.82 16.26
C SER A 225 -7.16 30.15 15.52
N PRO A 226 -8.35 30.01 16.16
CA PRO A 226 -9.59 30.43 15.56
C PRO A 226 -9.56 31.92 15.16
N GLY A 227 -9.77 32.22 13.88
CA GLY A 227 -9.70 33.57 13.31
C GLY A 227 -8.42 33.88 12.54
N ASP A 228 -7.39 33.02 12.62
CA ASP A 228 -6.20 33.12 11.78
C ASP A 228 -6.57 33.11 10.30
N VAL A 229 -5.91 33.94 9.49
CA VAL A 229 -6.27 34.16 8.08
C VAL A 229 -5.52 33.19 7.17
N LEU A 230 -6.23 32.63 6.18
CA LEU A 230 -5.64 31.86 5.10
C LEU A 230 -4.88 32.77 4.13
N THR A 231 -3.61 32.44 3.85
CA THR A 231 -2.77 33.20 2.91
C THR A 231 -2.24 32.35 1.76
N MET A 232 -1.80 33.00 0.70
CA MET A 232 -1.04 32.41 -0.40
C MET A 232 0.45 32.47 -0.06
N GLN A 233 1.15 31.34 -0.12
CA GLN A 233 2.60 31.26 0.08
C GLN A 233 3.25 30.47 -1.05
N LEU A 234 4.58 30.55 -1.19
CA LEU A 234 5.30 29.70 -2.13
C LEU A 234 4.99 28.22 -1.86
N CYS A 235 4.65 27.48 -2.91
CA CYS A 235 4.32 26.06 -2.78
C CYS A 235 5.50 25.25 -2.23
N SER A 236 5.24 24.48 -1.18
CA SER A 236 6.17 23.56 -0.54
C SER A 236 5.46 22.24 -0.25
N PRO A 237 5.55 21.24 -1.15
CA PRO A 237 4.87 19.94 -1.00
C PRO A 237 5.15 19.19 0.31
N GLY A 238 6.30 19.47 0.95
CA GLY A 238 6.66 18.91 2.25
C GLY A 238 5.97 19.59 3.45
N SER A 239 5.47 20.82 3.29
CA SER A 239 4.99 21.65 4.39
C SER A 239 3.60 21.24 4.87
N ASN A 240 3.49 20.94 6.16
CA ASN A 240 2.22 20.68 6.84
C ASN A 240 1.29 21.90 6.88
N LEU A 241 1.82 23.11 6.68
CA LEU A 241 1.06 24.35 6.62
C LEU A 241 0.18 24.47 5.36
N GLN A 242 0.51 23.71 4.31
CA GLN A 242 -0.10 23.85 2.98
C GLN A 242 -0.93 22.63 2.57
N LYS A 243 -1.16 21.74 3.52
CA LYS A 243 -1.72 20.41 3.30
C LYS A 243 -3.17 20.36 3.76
N PHE A 244 -4.08 20.30 2.80
CA PHE A 244 -5.51 20.34 3.05
C PHE A 244 -6.19 19.04 2.67
N GLU A 245 -7.16 18.63 3.47
CA GLU A 245 -8.05 17.52 3.19
C GLU A 245 -9.44 18.06 2.87
N TYR A 246 -10.08 17.52 1.84
CA TYR A 246 -11.45 17.83 1.48
C TYR A 246 -12.36 16.68 1.94
N THR A 247 -13.18 16.97 2.94
CA THR A 247 -13.96 15.97 3.68
C THR A 247 -15.33 15.71 3.05
N ASP A 248 -15.99 14.63 3.49
CA ASP A 248 -17.37 14.29 3.13
C ASP A 248 -18.40 15.36 3.54
N ASN A 249 -18.09 16.16 4.57
CA ASN A 249 -18.83 17.36 4.95
C ASN A 249 -18.58 18.56 4.02
N MET A 250 -17.86 18.37 2.91
CA MET A 250 -17.48 19.42 1.96
C MET A 250 -16.67 20.56 2.60
N THR A 251 -15.88 20.24 3.62
CA THR A 251 -15.01 21.21 4.31
C THR A 251 -13.55 20.96 3.96
N PHE A 252 -12.74 22.03 3.86
CA PHE A 252 -11.30 21.93 3.77
C PHE A 252 -10.68 22.01 5.17
N VAL A 253 -9.98 20.96 5.57
CA VAL A 253 -9.33 20.84 6.87
C VAL A 253 -7.82 20.93 6.69
N LEU A 254 -7.12 21.65 7.56
CA LEU A 254 -5.66 21.59 7.62
C LEU A 254 -5.22 20.24 8.19
N ALA A 255 -4.59 19.39 7.36
CA ALA A 255 -4.28 17.99 7.70
C ALA A 255 -3.50 17.86 9.02
N ALA A 256 -2.54 18.76 9.26
CA ALA A 256 -1.70 18.81 10.46
C ALA A 256 -2.50 18.90 11.78
N THR A 257 -3.72 19.44 11.72
CA THR A 257 -4.57 19.67 12.91
C THR A 257 -5.45 18.48 13.28
N ARG A 258 -5.50 17.44 12.43
CA ARG A 258 -6.28 16.22 12.66
C ARG A 258 -5.50 15.20 13.50
N THR A 259 -5.21 15.57 14.75
CA THR A 259 -4.48 14.71 15.69
C THR A 259 -5.41 14.21 16.81
N GLY A 260 -5.18 12.98 17.28
CA GLY A 260 -5.84 12.46 18.49
C GLY A 260 -7.38 12.43 18.44
N GLY A 261 -7.97 12.17 17.27
CA GLY A 261 -9.44 12.15 17.11
C GLY A 261 -10.10 13.53 17.03
N ARG A 262 -9.33 14.62 17.06
CA ARG A 262 -9.85 15.98 16.81
C ARG A 262 -10.26 16.13 15.34
N LEU A 263 -11.33 16.88 15.12
CA LEU A 263 -11.84 17.17 13.76
C LEU A 263 -10.90 18.09 12.97
N GLY A 264 -10.05 18.86 13.65
CA GLY A 264 -9.09 19.80 13.06
C GLY A 264 -9.61 21.22 12.93
N MET A 265 -8.88 22.03 12.14
CA MET A 265 -9.19 23.41 11.80
C MET A 265 -9.62 23.50 10.33
N CYS A 266 -10.82 24.04 10.11
CA CYS A 266 -11.49 24.15 8.83
C CYS A 266 -11.39 25.57 8.26
N LEU A 267 -11.40 25.69 6.93
CA LEU A 267 -11.56 26.96 6.23
C LEU A 267 -13.01 27.47 6.35
N ASP A 268 -13.17 28.67 6.88
CA ASP A 268 -14.45 29.27 7.27
C ASP A 268 -14.65 30.64 6.60
N ALA A 269 -15.83 30.83 5.99
CA ALA A 269 -16.24 32.06 5.32
C ALA A 269 -16.70 33.18 6.27
N GLY A 270 -16.73 32.93 7.58
CA GLY A 270 -17.25 33.81 8.62
C GLY A 270 -18.76 33.70 8.74
N ALA A 271 -19.48 34.58 8.05
CA ALA A 271 -20.94 34.60 8.07
C ALA A 271 -21.54 33.53 7.14
N SER A 272 -22.76 33.09 7.45
CA SER A 272 -23.62 32.34 6.54
C SER A 272 -24.97 33.06 6.38
N PRO A 273 -25.32 33.54 5.17
CA PRO A 273 -24.59 33.40 3.91
C PRO A 273 -23.26 34.17 3.90
N ALA A 274 -22.32 33.73 3.07
CA ALA A 274 -21.00 34.33 2.98
C ALA A 274 -21.07 35.78 2.48
N VAL A 275 -20.37 36.69 3.15
CA VAL A 275 -20.34 38.13 2.84
C VAL A 275 -19.09 38.48 2.05
N ALA A 276 -19.26 39.14 0.90
CA ALA A 276 -18.15 39.55 0.04
C ALA A 276 -17.15 40.46 0.78
N GLY A 277 -15.85 40.25 0.53
CA GLY A 277 -14.75 40.96 1.17
C GLY A 277 -14.24 40.30 2.46
N THR A 278 -15.04 39.42 3.08
CA THR A 278 -14.64 38.70 4.31
C THR A 278 -13.44 37.79 4.03
N ALA A 279 -12.39 37.90 4.83
CA ALA A 279 -11.24 37.00 4.75
C ALA A 279 -11.63 35.57 5.15
N ILE A 280 -11.09 34.56 4.47
CA ILE A 280 -11.23 33.16 4.86
C ILE A 280 -10.32 32.91 6.05
N THR A 281 -10.89 32.36 7.13
CA THR A 281 -10.18 32.12 8.38
C THR A 281 -10.21 30.66 8.78
N PHE A 282 -9.31 30.27 9.68
CA PHE A 282 -9.34 28.97 10.33
C PHE A 282 -10.31 29.00 11.51
N ARG A 283 -11.20 28.02 11.60
CA ARG A 283 -12.08 27.78 12.75
C ARG A 283 -12.10 26.29 13.11
N PRO A 284 -12.41 25.90 14.35
CA PRO A 284 -12.61 24.50 14.67
C PRO A 284 -13.66 23.89 13.73
N CYS A 285 -13.35 22.71 13.18
CA CYS A 285 -14.27 22.02 12.30
C CYS A 285 -15.55 21.60 13.04
N GLY A 286 -16.69 21.76 12.37
CA GLY A 286 -17.96 21.21 12.85
C GLY A 286 -17.97 19.67 12.84
N ALA A 287 -18.63 19.07 13.83
CA ALA A 287 -18.90 17.62 13.84
C ALA A 287 -19.87 17.22 12.72
N THR A 288 -20.72 18.15 12.30
CA THR A 288 -21.60 18.05 11.14
C THR A 288 -21.22 19.13 10.14
N ALA A 289 -21.67 18.98 8.88
CA ALA A 289 -21.52 20.01 7.87
C ALA A 289 -22.07 21.36 8.35
N MET A 290 -21.22 22.39 8.33
CA MET A 290 -21.57 23.77 8.69
C MET A 290 -21.53 24.63 7.42
N PRO A 291 -22.62 25.31 7.03
CA PRO A 291 -22.70 26.03 5.76
C PRO A 291 -21.54 27.02 5.50
N GLN A 292 -21.06 27.72 6.54
CA GLN A 292 -19.92 28.64 6.44
C GLN A 292 -18.56 27.95 6.24
N GLN A 293 -18.45 26.64 6.51
CA GLN A 293 -17.26 25.82 6.28
C GLN A 293 -17.36 24.95 5.03
N MET A 294 -18.53 24.91 4.40
CA MET A 294 -18.81 24.12 3.22
C MET A 294 -18.43 24.87 1.94
N TRP A 295 -17.71 24.18 1.08
CA TRP A 295 -17.23 24.70 -0.20
C TRP A 295 -17.59 23.72 -1.30
N SER A 296 -18.07 24.22 -2.43
CA SER A 296 -18.40 23.45 -3.62
C SER A 296 -17.34 23.68 -4.68
N PHE A 297 -16.64 22.63 -5.11
CA PHE A 297 -15.73 22.71 -6.25
C PHE A 297 -16.50 22.56 -7.56
N THR A 298 -16.46 23.59 -8.40
CA THR A 298 -17.30 23.69 -9.61
C THR A 298 -16.54 23.31 -10.89
N ASP A 299 -17.28 23.27 -12.00
CA ASP A 299 -16.77 23.01 -13.35
C ASP A 299 -15.68 23.95 -13.83
N SER A 300 -15.75 25.20 -13.39
CA SER A 300 -14.78 26.24 -13.75
C SER A 300 -13.69 26.40 -12.69
N SER A 301 -13.46 25.37 -11.88
CA SER A 301 -12.46 25.35 -10.82
C SER A 301 -12.68 26.38 -9.71
N TRP A 302 -13.90 26.88 -9.52
CA TRP A 302 -14.19 27.77 -8.38
C TRP A 302 -14.46 26.97 -7.11
N LEU A 303 -14.09 27.53 -5.97
CA LEU A 303 -14.49 27.09 -4.64
C LEU A 303 -15.62 27.99 -4.14
N GLN A 304 -16.85 27.52 -4.28
CA GLN A 304 -18.06 28.30 -4.04
C GLN A 304 -18.65 28.03 -2.66
N ALA A 305 -19.01 29.08 -1.92
CA ALA A 305 -19.65 28.96 -0.62
C ALA A 305 -21.10 28.46 -0.77
N THR A 306 -21.58 27.81 0.30
CA THR A 306 -22.94 27.25 0.35
C THR A 306 -23.91 28.15 1.10
N GLU A 307 -25.21 27.98 0.84
CA GLU A 307 -26.28 28.68 1.54
C GLU A 307 -26.59 28.03 2.90
N PRO A 308 -26.95 28.80 3.95
CA PRO A 308 -27.29 28.27 5.27
C PRO A 308 -28.60 27.50 5.34
N ASN A 309 -29.45 27.61 4.32
CA ASN A 309 -30.85 27.18 4.37
C ASN A 309 -31.06 25.66 4.38
N GLY A 310 -29.98 24.85 4.31
CA GLY A 310 -30.08 23.40 4.27
C GLY A 310 -30.73 22.84 3.00
N LEU A 311 -31.09 23.70 2.03
CA LEU A 311 -31.73 23.31 0.77
C LEU A 311 -30.74 22.84 -0.30
N GLY A 312 -29.48 22.68 0.09
CA GLY A 312 -28.46 22.14 -0.78
C GLY A 312 -27.98 23.11 -1.86
N GLN A 313 -28.15 24.42 -1.69
CA GLN A 313 -27.80 25.45 -2.70
C GLN A 313 -26.45 26.14 -2.44
N THR A 314 -25.91 26.75 -3.48
CA THR A 314 -24.71 27.61 -3.44
C THR A 314 -25.08 29.09 -3.61
N ASN A 315 -24.30 30.01 -3.04
CA ASN A 315 -24.66 31.44 -2.96
C ASN A 315 -23.99 32.33 -4.04
N ASN A 316 -23.45 31.74 -5.10
CA ASN A 316 -22.62 32.41 -6.13
C ASN A 316 -21.46 33.27 -5.58
N ARG A 317 -21.02 33.07 -4.33
CA ARG A 317 -19.80 33.67 -3.79
C ARG A 317 -18.69 32.62 -3.83
N CYS A 318 -17.54 33.01 -4.32
CA CYS A 318 -16.40 32.12 -4.49
C CYS A 318 -15.19 32.62 -3.71
N MET A 319 -14.31 31.72 -3.28
CA MET A 319 -12.99 32.11 -2.80
C MET A 319 -12.25 32.90 -3.88
N GLN A 320 -11.61 34.00 -3.49
CA GLN A 320 -10.80 34.83 -4.35
C GLN A 320 -9.54 35.26 -3.61
N ILE A 321 -8.43 35.32 -4.33
CA ILE A 321 -7.17 35.85 -3.79
C ILE A 321 -7.24 37.38 -3.83
N SER A 322 -6.87 38.03 -2.73
CA SER A 322 -6.93 39.50 -2.59
C SER A 322 -6.01 40.23 -3.58
N SER A 323 -4.83 39.67 -3.88
CA SER A 323 -3.89 40.13 -4.89
C SER A 323 -3.31 38.94 -5.65
N ALA A 324 -3.51 38.87 -6.96
CA ALA A 324 -2.99 37.79 -7.80
C ALA A 324 -1.46 37.69 -7.67
N ASN A 325 -0.92 36.47 -7.73
CA ASN A 325 0.52 36.20 -7.87
C ASN A 325 1.40 36.85 -6.77
N THR A 326 0.81 37.14 -5.60
CA THR A 326 1.48 37.86 -4.51
C THR A 326 1.62 36.94 -3.30
N VAL A 327 2.86 36.67 -2.86
CA VAL A 327 3.13 35.96 -1.60
C VAL A 327 2.57 36.77 -0.43
N GLY A 328 1.89 36.12 0.50
CA GLY A 328 1.22 36.75 1.64
C GLY A 328 -0.17 37.30 1.35
N ALA A 329 -0.64 37.29 0.09
CA ALA A 329 -2.01 37.68 -0.22
C ALA A 329 -3.00 36.76 0.52
N TYR A 330 -3.96 37.34 1.23
CA TYR A 330 -5.01 36.54 1.88
C TYR A 330 -6.08 36.11 0.88
N VAL A 331 -6.76 35.01 1.20
CA VAL A 331 -7.95 34.53 0.48
C VAL A 331 -9.20 35.13 1.14
N ARG A 332 -10.17 35.53 0.34
CA ARG A 332 -11.42 36.15 0.79
C ARG A 332 -12.62 35.62 0.02
N VAL A 333 -13.81 35.89 0.53
CA VAL A 333 -15.08 35.70 -0.18
C VAL A 333 -15.21 36.78 -1.26
N GLY A 334 -15.33 36.38 -2.52
CA GLY A 334 -15.56 37.27 -3.66
C GLY A 334 -17.00 37.78 -3.75
N SER A 335 -17.21 38.85 -4.53
CA SER A 335 -18.55 39.37 -4.84
C SER A 335 -19.34 38.46 -5.78
N SER A 336 -18.67 37.69 -6.63
CA SER A 336 -19.28 36.65 -7.44
C SER A 336 -18.24 35.61 -7.84
N CYS A 337 -18.68 34.49 -8.36
CA CYS A 337 -17.84 33.61 -9.17
C CYS A 337 -17.68 34.26 -10.56
N GLY A 338 -16.46 34.36 -11.10
CA GLY A 338 -16.22 34.97 -12.42
C GLY A 338 -15.11 36.03 -12.54
N GLY A 339 -14.19 36.14 -11.56
CA GLY A 339 -13.03 37.05 -11.65
C GLY A 339 -11.69 36.28 -11.61
N GLY A 340 -10.68 36.71 -12.36
CA GLY A 340 -9.45 35.94 -12.65
C GLY A 340 -8.59 35.45 -11.47
N THR A 341 -8.92 35.79 -10.21
CA THR A 341 -8.16 35.38 -9.01
C THR A 341 -8.83 34.30 -8.16
N GLY A 342 -9.90 33.66 -8.62
CA GLY A 342 -10.66 32.68 -7.81
C GLY A 342 -10.80 31.28 -8.39
N THR A 343 -10.05 30.91 -9.44
CA THR A 343 -10.00 29.52 -9.91
C THR A 343 -8.85 28.78 -9.25
N PHE A 344 -9.07 27.53 -8.84
CA PHE A 344 -8.11 26.74 -8.06
C PHE A 344 -7.88 25.35 -8.64
N ALA A 345 -6.62 24.94 -8.73
CA ALA A 345 -6.22 23.58 -9.01
C ALA A 345 -5.92 22.86 -7.70
N MET A 346 -6.65 21.78 -7.44
CA MET A 346 -6.40 20.89 -6.31
C MET A 346 -5.51 19.74 -6.77
N SER A 347 -4.51 19.40 -5.97
CA SER A 347 -3.80 18.13 -6.11
C SER A 347 -4.72 16.95 -5.75
N ALA A 348 -4.40 15.75 -6.20
CA ALA A 348 -5.27 14.59 -5.99
C ALA A 348 -5.35 14.16 -4.52
N GLU A 349 -4.31 14.47 -3.75
CA GLU A 349 -4.16 14.17 -2.33
C GLU A 349 -5.09 15.00 -1.43
N VAL A 350 -5.66 16.10 -1.96
CA VAL A 350 -6.70 16.88 -1.26
C VAL A 350 -7.92 16.01 -1.00
N GLY A 351 -8.25 15.11 -1.94
CA GLY A 351 -9.33 14.15 -1.80
C GLY A 351 -10.65 14.56 -2.46
N ALA A 352 -11.56 13.60 -2.49
CA ALA A 352 -12.79 13.66 -3.29
C ALA A 352 -13.98 14.32 -2.59
N GLY A 353 -13.81 14.85 -1.37
CA GLY A 353 -14.92 15.40 -0.61
C GLY A 353 -16.05 14.37 -0.44
N ARG A 354 -17.27 14.75 -0.86
CA ARG A 354 -18.48 13.91 -0.79
C ARG A 354 -18.70 13.03 -2.03
N ALA A 355 -17.80 13.06 -3.02
CA ALA A 355 -17.97 12.30 -4.27
C ALA A 355 -17.83 10.77 -4.11
N VAL A 356 -17.36 10.28 -2.97
CA VAL A 356 -17.27 8.82 -2.71
C VAL A 356 -18.61 8.25 -2.20
N THR A 357 -19.63 9.08 -2.00
CA THR A 357 -20.94 8.63 -1.51
C THR A 357 -21.75 7.95 -2.63
N SER A 358 -22.54 6.93 -2.28
CA SER A 358 -23.39 6.20 -3.23
C SER A 358 -24.43 7.09 -3.94
N THR A 359 -24.78 8.23 -3.35
CA THR A 359 -25.73 9.20 -3.91
C THR A 359 -25.09 10.18 -4.90
N SER A 360 -23.77 10.34 -4.89
CA SER A 360 -23.07 11.31 -5.75
C SER A 360 -23.02 10.88 -7.22
N GLN A 361 -23.14 9.57 -7.50
CA GLN A 361 -23.02 8.99 -8.83
C GLN A 361 -21.67 9.30 -9.51
N GLN A 362 -20.63 9.64 -8.77
CA GLN A 362 -19.30 9.89 -9.34
C GLN A 362 -18.45 8.61 -9.35
N ILE A 363 -17.44 8.56 -10.22
CA ILE A 363 -16.46 7.46 -10.31
C ILE A 363 -15.11 8.02 -9.88
N VAL A 364 -14.77 7.84 -8.61
CA VAL A 364 -13.59 8.40 -7.93
C VAL A 364 -12.42 7.43 -8.02
N ASN A 365 -11.26 7.88 -8.47
CA ASN A 365 -10.05 7.07 -8.49
C ASN A 365 -9.44 6.94 -7.09
N PHE A 366 -9.01 5.75 -6.72
CA PHE A 366 -8.46 5.48 -5.40
C PHE A 366 -7.02 5.99 -5.20
N LYS A 367 -6.15 5.84 -6.21
CA LYS A 367 -4.75 6.32 -6.14
C LYS A 367 -4.68 7.84 -6.24
N GLN A 368 -5.50 8.41 -7.11
CA GLN A 368 -5.68 9.85 -7.24
C GLN A 368 -6.97 10.25 -6.50
N PHE A 369 -6.98 10.11 -5.17
CA PHE A 369 -8.16 10.16 -4.29
C PHE A 369 -9.16 11.32 -4.53
N GLY A 370 -8.71 12.45 -5.07
CA GLY A 370 -9.53 13.60 -5.43
C GLY A 370 -9.92 13.70 -6.91
N ARG A 371 -9.72 12.68 -7.74
CA ARG A 371 -10.01 12.68 -9.18
C ARG A 371 -11.20 11.80 -9.51
N CYS A 372 -12.11 12.37 -10.28
CA CYS A 372 -13.31 11.72 -10.78
C CYS A 372 -13.24 11.59 -12.30
N VAL A 373 -13.80 10.51 -12.84
CA VAL A 373 -13.99 10.38 -14.30
C VAL A 373 -14.88 11.52 -14.78
N ASP A 374 -14.35 12.32 -15.70
CA ASP A 374 -14.95 13.53 -16.23
C ASP A 374 -14.97 13.50 -17.76
N GLN A 375 -16.14 13.68 -18.36
CA GLN A 375 -16.23 13.97 -19.79
C GLN A 375 -15.71 15.39 -20.05
N THR A 376 -14.55 15.43 -20.69
CA THR A 376 -13.77 16.65 -20.87
C THR A 376 -14.58 17.75 -21.55
N ASN A 377 -14.51 18.95 -20.96
CA ASN A 377 -15.14 20.19 -21.47
C ASN A 377 -16.64 20.09 -21.73
N PHE A 378 -17.36 19.15 -21.10
CA PHE A 378 -18.78 18.91 -21.38
C PHE A 378 -19.08 18.55 -22.85
N ASP A 379 -18.07 18.14 -23.61
CA ASP A 379 -18.23 17.83 -25.02
C ASP A 379 -18.18 16.32 -25.21
N VAL A 380 -19.30 15.72 -25.57
CA VAL A 380 -19.38 14.27 -25.86
C VAL A 380 -18.53 13.85 -27.07
N ASN A 381 -18.07 14.78 -27.90
CA ASN A 381 -17.19 14.52 -29.03
C ASN A 381 -15.71 14.60 -28.66
N TYR A 382 -15.39 14.98 -27.42
CA TYR A 382 -14.00 14.98 -26.96
C TYR A 382 -13.42 13.56 -27.05
N SER A 383 -12.20 13.45 -27.60
CA SER A 383 -11.63 12.15 -27.95
C SER A 383 -11.22 11.29 -26.75
N PHE A 384 -11.31 11.84 -25.53
CA PHE A 384 -11.01 11.18 -24.28
C PHE A 384 -11.80 11.78 -23.11
N ALA A 385 -11.97 11.01 -22.04
CA ALA A 385 -12.34 11.47 -20.71
C ALA A 385 -11.08 11.69 -19.86
N ILE A 386 -11.19 12.41 -18.74
CA ILE A 386 -10.07 12.77 -17.86
C ILE A 386 -10.38 12.46 -16.39
N GLY A 387 -9.34 12.33 -15.57
CA GLY A 387 -9.44 12.37 -14.12
C GLY A 387 -9.39 13.82 -13.64
N TRP A 388 -10.53 14.49 -13.59
CA TRP A 388 -10.65 15.89 -13.12
C TRP A 388 -10.93 15.93 -11.61
N PRO A 389 -10.52 16.97 -10.85
CA PRO A 389 -10.93 17.08 -9.46
C PRO A 389 -12.44 16.87 -9.27
N CYS A 390 -12.81 16.07 -8.29
CA CYS A 390 -14.21 15.69 -8.06
C CYS A 390 -15.04 16.92 -7.70
N LYS A 391 -16.03 17.20 -8.55
CA LYS A 391 -16.95 18.32 -8.37
C LYS A 391 -17.87 18.06 -7.21
N GLN A 392 -18.16 19.10 -6.45
CA GLN A 392 -19.06 18.98 -5.31
C GLN A 392 -20.19 19.96 -5.42
N HIS A 393 -21.33 19.53 -4.89
CA HIS A 393 -22.47 20.40 -4.66
C HIS A 393 -23.23 19.83 -3.46
N PRO A 394 -23.82 20.67 -2.58
CA PRO A 394 -24.52 20.17 -1.40
C PRO A 394 -25.71 19.29 -1.77
N ASP A 395 -26.43 19.65 -2.83
CA ASP A 395 -27.29 18.75 -3.60
C ASP A 395 -26.47 18.01 -4.69
N PRO A 396 -26.22 16.69 -4.55
CA PRO A 396 -25.42 15.93 -5.52
C PRO A 396 -26.04 15.87 -6.92
N THR A 397 -27.35 16.13 -7.07
CA THR A 397 -28.00 16.15 -8.38
C THR A 397 -27.62 17.36 -9.23
N GLN A 398 -27.05 18.40 -8.62
CA GLN A 398 -26.57 19.60 -9.31
C GLN A 398 -25.08 19.51 -9.69
N VAL A 399 -24.39 18.42 -9.34
CA VAL A 399 -23.05 18.18 -9.90
C VAL A 399 -23.18 18.02 -11.42
N GLY A 400 -22.25 18.63 -12.16
CA GLY A 400 -22.24 18.59 -13.63
C GLY A 400 -22.37 17.17 -14.18
N TRP A 401 -23.21 16.99 -15.20
CA TRP A 401 -23.51 15.67 -15.77
C TRP A 401 -22.27 14.93 -16.28
N ASN A 402 -21.21 15.66 -16.62
CA ASN A 402 -19.95 15.09 -17.12
C ASN A 402 -19.15 14.36 -16.05
N GLN A 403 -19.49 14.46 -14.76
CA GLN A 403 -18.91 13.61 -13.70
C GLN A 403 -19.93 12.67 -13.04
N ARG A 404 -21.17 12.65 -13.54
CA ARG A 404 -22.25 11.85 -12.96
C ARG A 404 -22.61 10.68 -13.87
N TRP A 405 -22.52 9.48 -13.30
CA TRP A 405 -22.56 8.20 -13.98
C TRP A 405 -23.55 7.25 -13.30
N VAL A 406 -24.47 6.69 -14.08
CA VAL A 406 -25.26 5.52 -13.68
C VAL A 406 -24.42 4.28 -13.97
N GLN A 407 -23.96 3.62 -12.90
CA GLN A 407 -23.18 2.39 -12.98
C GLN A 407 -24.08 1.15 -12.84
N PRO A 408 -23.65 -0.02 -13.34
CA PRO A 408 -24.29 -1.29 -13.01
C PRO A 408 -24.45 -1.44 -11.50
N ALA A 409 -25.68 -1.65 -11.03
CA ALA A 409 -25.97 -1.73 -9.61
C ALA A 409 -25.35 -3.01 -9.03
N LEU A 410 -24.46 -2.84 -8.05
CA LEU A 410 -23.93 -3.96 -7.27
C LEU A 410 -25.07 -4.59 -6.45
N PRO A 411 -25.08 -5.93 -6.26
CA PRO A 411 -26.06 -6.56 -5.39
C PRO A 411 -25.94 -6.02 -3.96
N ALA A 412 -27.06 -5.65 -3.34
CA ALA A 412 -27.07 -5.10 -1.99
C ALA A 412 -26.34 -6.04 -1.01
N ASN A 413 -25.54 -5.48 -0.10
CA ASN A 413 -24.87 -6.19 0.99
C ASN A 413 -23.87 -7.29 0.59
N THR A 414 -23.43 -7.38 -0.67
CA THR A 414 -22.39 -8.33 -1.04
C THR A 414 -21.01 -7.71 -0.84
N ALA A 415 -20.39 -8.02 0.29
CA ALA A 415 -18.94 -8.17 0.33
C ALA A 415 -18.62 -9.65 0.06
N GLY A 416 -17.55 -9.93 -0.68
CA GLY A 416 -17.14 -11.27 -1.09
C GLY A 416 -17.09 -11.47 -2.60
N PRO A 417 -16.69 -12.66 -3.09
CA PRO A 417 -16.32 -12.89 -4.50
C PRO A 417 -17.41 -12.55 -5.53
N THR A 418 -18.66 -12.49 -5.11
CA THR A 418 -19.83 -12.18 -5.95
C THR A 418 -20.19 -10.70 -6.00
N ALA A 419 -19.43 -9.83 -5.32
CA ALA A 419 -19.63 -8.38 -5.30
C ALA A 419 -19.26 -7.74 -6.65
N LYS A 420 -20.02 -8.04 -7.71
CA LYS A 420 -19.82 -7.50 -9.06
C LYS A 420 -21.13 -7.38 -9.83
N ALA A 421 -21.18 -6.45 -10.78
CA ALA A 421 -22.30 -6.27 -11.69
C ALA A 421 -21.79 -5.86 -13.08
N THR A 422 -22.41 -6.38 -14.13
CA THR A 422 -22.03 -6.12 -15.53
C THR A 422 -23.15 -5.39 -16.25
N GLY A 423 -22.80 -4.35 -17.01
CA GLY A 423 -23.74 -3.55 -17.80
C GLY A 423 -23.06 -2.38 -18.48
N THR A 424 -23.81 -1.35 -18.84
CA THR A 424 -23.28 -0.08 -19.37
C THR A 424 -23.06 0.92 -18.23
N ILE A 425 -22.02 1.76 -18.35
CA ILE A 425 -21.89 2.97 -17.51
C ILE A 425 -22.45 4.14 -18.32
N VAL A 426 -23.53 4.75 -17.84
CA VAL A 426 -24.32 5.73 -18.59
C VAL A 426 -24.12 7.12 -17.97
N SER A 427 -23.89 8.14 -18.80
CA SER A 427 -23.88 9.52 -18.33
C SER A 427 -25.29 9.98 -17.93
N THR A 428 -25.39 10.82 -16.90
CA THR A 428 -26.67 11.41 -16.48
C THR A 428 -27.14 12.59 -17.34
N ARG A 429 -26.45 12.88 -18.47
CA ARG A 429 -26.86 13.92 -19.41
C ARG A 429 -28.31 13.72 -19.83
N THR A 430 -29.10 14.79 -19.76
CA THR A 430 -30.48 14.80 -20.26
C THR A 430 -30.52 15.00 -21.78
N GLY A 431 -31.47 14.35 -22.45
CA GLY A 431 -31.66 14.42 -23.91
C GLY A 431 -31.49 13.09 -24.64
N SER A 432 -31.79 13.09 -25.93
CA SER A 432 -31.60 11.94 -26.83
C SER A 432 -30.49 12.27 -27.85
N PRO A 433 -29.52 11.37 -28.08
CA PRO A 433 -29.37 10.05 -27.45
C PRO A 433 -28.77 10.12 -26.03
N SER A 434 -28.95 9.07 -25.23
CA SER A 434 -28.14 8.84 -24.03
C SER A 434 -26.69 8.52 -24.41
N TYR A 435 -25.74 8.88 -23.56
CA TYR A 435 -24.31 8.62 -23.80
C TYR A 435 -23.76 7.63 -22.79
N CYS A 436 -22.96 6.69 -23.28
CA CYS A 436 -22.34 5.63 -22.51
C CYS A 436 -20.82 5.77 -22.54
N LEU A 437 -20.18 5.35 -21.46
CA LEU A 437 -18.74 5.22 -21.39
C LEU A 437 -18.29 4.11 -22.36
N TRP A 438 -17.37 4.44 -23.26
CA TRP A 438 -16.85 3.57 -24.30
C TRP A 438 -15.40 3.22 -24.00
N SER A 439 -15.09 1.93 -23.95
CA SER A 439 -13.71 1.43 -23.86
C SER A 439 -13.07 1.43 -25.25
N PRO A 440 -11.77 1.76 -25.39
CA PRO A 440 -11.05 1.53 -26.63
C PRO A 440 -10.76 0.05 -26.94
N GLY A 441 -10.91 -0.85 -25.95
CA GLY A 441 -10.62 -2.28 -26.08
C GLY A 441 -9.14 -2.60 -26.32
N SER A 442 -8.25 -1.61 -26.20
CA SER A 442 -6.81 -1.71 -26.39
C SER A 442 -6.09 -0.90 -25.32
N VAL A 443 -4.98 -1.44 -24.83
CA VAL A 443 -4.09 -0.81 -23.84
C VAL A 443 -2.96 -0.01 -24.50
N GLY A 444 -2.97 0.10 -25.84
CA GLY A 444 -1.94 0.81 -26.60
C GLY A 444 -1.97 2.32 -26.37
N ALA A 445 -0.81 2.97 -26.46
CA ALA A 445 -0.71 4.43 -26.32
C ALA A 445 -1.68 5.16 -27.26
N GLY A 446 -2.32 6.23 -26.77
CA GLY A 446 -3.34 6.98 -27.52
C GLY A 446 -4.74 6.34 -27.53
N SER A 447 -4.92 5.19 -26.86
CA SER A 447 -6.22 4.53 -26.70
C SER A 447 -6.91 5.04 -25.43
N TYR A 448 -7.92 5.89 -25.61
CA TYR A 448 -8.61 6.52 -24.48
C TYR A 448 -10.04 6.06 -24.32
N VAL A 449 -10.48 6.05 -23.06
CA VAL A 449 -11.90 5.95 -22.73
C VAL A 449 -12.57 7.29 -23.05
N ARG A 450 -13.75 7.25 -23.64
CA ARG A 450 -14.52 8.44 -24.05
C ARG A 450 -16.01 8.17 -24.01
N LEU A 451 -16.84 9.17 -24.35
CA LEU A 451 -18.28 8.99 -24.50
C LEU A 451 -18.66 8.70 -25.95
N GLN A 452 -19.70 7.88 -26.10
CA GLN A 452 -20.37 7.59 -27.37
C GLN A 452 -21.87 7.44 -27.11
N PRO A 453 -22.74 7.64 -28.11
CA PRO A 453 -24.15 7.29 -27.99
C PRO A 453 -24.31 5.84 -27.54
N CYS A 454 -25.18 5.59 -26.57
CA CYS A 454 -25.44 4.25 -26.07
C CYS A 454 -26.03 3.37 -27.20
N PRO A 455 -25.49 2.17 -27.44
CA PRO A 455 -26.02 1.29 -28.48
C PRO A 455 -27.34 0.66 -28.04
N ALA A 456 -28.20 0.32 -29.01
CA ALA A 456 -29.41 -0.47 -28.74
C ALA A 456 -29.08 -1.91 -28.26
N THR A 457 -27.92 -2.43 -28.67
CA THR A 457 -27.39 -3.73 -28.23
C THR A 457 -26.00 -3.53 -27.65
N VAL A 458 -25.80 -3.92 -26.38
CA VAL A 458 -24.53 -3.71 -25.67
C VAL A 458 -23.44 -4.63 -26.22
N THR A 459 -22.48 -4.04 -26.92
CA THR A 459 -21.25 -4.72 -27.39
C THR A 459 -20.15 -4.67 -26.33
N ASN A 460 -19.01 -5.36 -26.56
CA ASN A 460 -17.89 -5.38 -25.61
C ASN A 460 -17.29 -3.98 -25.34
N TYR A 461 -17.39 -3.06 -26.29
CA TYR A 461 -16.91 -1.68 -26.11
C TYR A 461 -17.73 -0.86 -25.08
N PHE A 462 -18.98 -1.26 -24.83
CA PHE A 462 -19.88 -0.58 -23.88
C PHE A 462 -20.16 -1.42 -22.63
N ARG A 463 -19.64 -2.65 -22.59
CA ARG A 463 -19.80 -3.55 -21.47
C ARG A 463 -18.73 -3.25 -20.43
N TRP A 464 -19.17 -3.02 -19.20
CA TRP A 464 -18.32 -2.80 -18.04
C TRP A 464 -18.78 -3.70 -16.90
N THR A 465 -17.83 -4.31 -16.21
CA THR A 465 -18.04 -5.07 -14.97
C THR A 465 -17.48 -4.26 -13.81
N VAL A 466 -18.37 -3.73 -12.98
CA VAL A 466 -18.01 -3.01 -11.75
C VAL A 466 -17.90 -4.02 -10.61
N HIS A 467 -16.78 -4.02 -9.91
CA HIS A 467 -16.54 -4.81 -8.71
C HIS A 467 -16.68 -3.93 -7.47
N GLY A 468 -17.36 -4.45 -6.44
CA GLY A 468 -17.38 -3.88 -5.09
C GLY A 468 -16.29 -4.49 -4.21
N ASN A 469 -16.58 -4.70 -2.93
CA ASN A 469 -15.65 -5.32 -2.00
C ASN A 469 -15.59 -6.84 -2.20
N THR A 470 -14.74 -7.34 -3.10
CA THR A 470 -14.65 -8.79 -3.35
C THR A 470 -13.92 -9.59 -2.27
N LYS A 471 -13.32 -8.92 -1.28
CA LYS A 471 -12.37 -9.50 -0.29
C LYS A 471 -11.05 -10.00 -0.87
N ASP A 472 -10.78 -9.65 -2.12
CA ASP A 472 -9.53 -9.97 -2.80
C ASP A 472 -9.00 -8.68 -3.42
N PHE A 473 -7.82 -8.25 -2.97
CA PHE A 473 -7.18 -7.03 -3.44
C PHE A 473 -6.96 -7.03 -4.95
N THR A 474 -6.83 -8.20 -5.58
CA THR A 474 -6.71 -8.30 -7.04
C THR A 474 -8.04 -8.15 -7.77
N THR A 475 -9.19 -8.07 -7.12
CA THR A 475 -10.48 -7.95 -7.83
C THR A 475 -11.39 -6.85 -7.29
N MET A 476 -11.21 -6.44 -6.04
CA MET A 476 -12.13 -5.49 -5.41
C MET A 476 -12.06 -4.10 -6.04
N TYR A 477 -13.17 -3.38 -6.08
CA TYR A 477 -13.28 -1.99 -6.52
C TYR A 477 -12.71 -1.72 -7.93
N ARG A 478 -12.63 -2.72 -8.79
CA ARG A 478 -12.20 -2.55 -10.19
C ARG A 478 -13.39 -2.30 -11.11
N ILE A 479 -13.14 -1.63 -12.22
CA ILE A 479 -14.07 -1.50 -13.33
C ILE A 479 -13.38 -2.12 -14.55
N ILE A 480 -13.90 -3.24 -15.05
CA ILE A 480 -13.30 -4.03 -16.14
C ILE A 480 -14.14 -3.87 -17.41
N ASP A 481 -13.54 -3.59 -18.55
CA ASP A 481 -14.25 -3.49 -19.83
C ASP A 481 -14.65 -4.87 -20.40
N GLY A 482 -15.36 -4.88 -21.53
CA GLY A 482 -15.80 -6.12 -22.19
C GLY A 482 -14.68 -6.93 -22.84
N PHE A 483 -13.44 -6.46 -22.77
CA PHE A 483 -12.23 -7.11 -23.29
C PHE A 483 -11.32 -7.64 -22.17
N GLY A 484 -11.66 -7.39 -20.90
CA GLY A 484 -10.87 -7.82 -19.74
C GLY A 484 -9.81 -6.82 -19.28
N ASN A 485 -9.80 -5.60 -19.81
CA ASN A 485 -8.90 -4.53 -19.38
C ASN A 485 -9.53 -3.73 -18.22
N CYS A 486 -8.69 -3.23 -17.32
CA CYS A 486 -9.10 -2.45 -16.17
C CYS A 486 -9.12 -0.95 -16.50
N LEU A 487 -10.19 -0.26 -16.15
CA LEU A 487 -10.27 1.20 -16.17
C LEU A 487 -9.16 1.78 -15.29
N SER A 488 -8.41 2.75 -15.82
CA SER A 488 -7.27 3.37 -15.15
C SER A 488 -7.15 4.85 -15.55
N LEU A 489 -6.19 5.54 -14.95
CA LEU A 489 -5.78 6.89 -15.33
C LEU A 489 -4.32 6.86 -15.76
N THR A 490 -3.94 7.71 -16.72
CA THR A 490 -2.53 7.87 -17.08
C THR A 490 -1.71 8.29 -15.86
N ASN A 491 -0.50 7.75 -15.72
CA ASN A 491 0.40 8.14 -14.63
C ASN A 491 0.85 9.60 -14.83
N PRO A 492 0.53 10.53 -13.91
CA PRO A 492 0.87 11.94 -14.06
C PRO A 492 2.36 12.23 -13.89
N ASP A 493 3.13 11.26 -13.41
CA ASP A 493 4.58 11.33 -13.22
C ASP A 493 5.36 10.51 -14.26
N ALA A 494 4.68 9.98 -15.30
CA ALA A 494 5.35 9.33 -16.42
C ALA A 494 6.20 10.33 -17.24
N ASN A 495 7.19 9.82 -17.98
CA ASN A 495 8.03 10.62 -18.87
C ASN A 495 8.05 10.03 -20.30
N PRO A 496 7.41 10.67 -21.30
CA PRO A 496 6.60 11.88 -21.18
C PRO A 496 5.26 11.59 -20.48
N ALA A 497 4.75 12.58 -19.74
CA ALA A 497 3.45 12.48 -19.08
C ALA A 497 2.32 12.68 -20.09
N ASP A 498 1.37 11.75 -20.15
CA ASP A 498 0.18 11.86 -21.00
C ASP A 498 -0.97 12.55 -20.25
N LEU A 499 -0.94 13.88 -20.26
CA LEU A 499 -1.82 14.75 -19.47
C LEU A 499 -2.77 15.57 -20.34
N TYR A 500 -3.84 16.08 -19.72
CA TYR A 500 -4.73 17.07 -20.30
C TYR A 500 -4.29 18.50 -19.92
N GLY A 501 -3.94 19.30 -20.92
CA GLY A 501 -3.53 20.70 -20.76
C GLY A 501 -2.11 20.89 -20.24
N SER A 502 -1.62 22.13 -20.25
CA SER A 502 -0.35 22.53 -19.65
C SER A 502 -0.60 23.10 -18.25
N GLY A 503 0.16 22.64 -17.24
CA GLY A 503 0.19 23.25 -15.90
C GLY A 503 -0.65 22.56 -14.82
N THR A 504 -1.67 21.77 -15.16
CA THR A 504 -2.37 20.92 -14.19
C THR A 504 -2.08 19.44 -14.48
N LYS A 505 -1.63 18.69 -13.48
CA LYS A 505 -1.42 17.23 -13.59
C LYS A 505 -2.77 16.51 -13.64
N VAL A 506 -3.49 16.67 -14.75
CA VAL A 506 -4.80 16.06 -15.02
C VAL A 506 -4.59 14.88 -15.94
N SER A 507 -4.74 13.68 -15.38
CA SER A 507 -4.58 12.43 -16.12
C SER A 507 -5.73 12.20 -17.11
N LYS A 508 -5.45 11.48 -18.20
CA LYS A 508 -6.47 10.98 -19.12
C LYS A 508 -7.00 9.63 -18.65
N THR A 509 -8.24 9.32 -19.01
CA THR A 509 -8.86 8.03 -18.68
C THR A 509 -8.53 7.00 -19.77
N ILE A 510 -7.99 5.86 -19.34
CA ILE A 510 -7.53 4.78 -20.22
C ILE A 510 -8.03 3.43 -19.71
N VAL A 511 -7.75 2.37 -20.47
CA VAL A 511 -7.80 1.00 -19.95
C VAL A 511 -6.39 0.40 -20.00
N GLU A 512 -6.06 -0.43 -19.02
CA GLU A 512 -4.76 -1.09 -18.90
C GLU A 512 -4.96 -2.57 -18.60
N THR A 513 -3.91 -3.38 -18.78
CA THR A 513 -3.91 -4.76 -18.28
C THR A 513 -4.16 -4.74 -16.78
N CYS A 514 -5.10 -5.54 -16.32
CA CYS A 514 -5.46 -5.60 -14.91
C CYS A 514 -4.27 -6.04 -14.04
N SER A 515 -3.93 -5.23 -13.03
CA SER A 515 -2.86 -5.45 -12.05
C SER A 515 -3.30 -5.00 -10.67
N ASP A 516 -2.54 -5.33 -9.63
CA ASP A 516 -2.76 -4.86 -8.25
C ASP A 516 -2.61 -3.34 -8.08
N SER A 517 -2.34 -2.59 -9.16
CA SER A 517 -2.28 -1.13 -9.14
C SER A 517 -3.52 -0.50 -8.49
N THR A 518 -3.26 0.36 -7.51
CA THR A 518 -4.27 1.20 -6.88
C THR A 518 -4.87 2.23 -7.85
N MET A 519 -4.22 2.51 -8.99
CA MET A 519 -4.76 3.36 -10.05
C MET A 519 -5.97 2.72 -10.74
N GLN A 520 -6.11 1.39 -10.66
CA GLN A 520 -7.22 0.64 -11.25
C GLN A 520 -8.39 0.41 -10.28
N LYS A 521 -8.35 1.06 -9.10
CA LYS A 521 -9.37 0.97 -8.07
C LYS A 521 -10.24 2.23 -8.07
N TRP A 522 -11.55 2.05 -7.98
CA TRP A 522 -12.56 3.08 -8.16
C TRP A 522 -13.64 3.00 -7.10
N ASN A 523 -14.08 4.15 -6.56
CA ASN A 523 -15.04 4.24 -5.47
C ASN A 523 -14.69 3.37 -4.25
N ALA A 524 -13.39 3.11 -4.07
CA ALA A 524 -12.91 2.31 -2.99
C ALA A 524 -12.87 3.14 -1.69
N PRO A 525 -13.22 2.56 -0.54
CA PRO A 525 -12.98 3.19 0.73
C PRO A 525 -11.50 3.54 0.91
N ALA A 526 -11.22 4.59 1.65
CA ALA A 526 -9.86 5.12 1.80
C ALA A 526 -8.89 4.14 2.51
N TRP A 527 -9.34 2.97 2.98
CA TRP A 527 -8.55 2.00 3.76
C TRP A 527 -8.38 0.65 3.07
N ILE A 528 -8.66 0.54 1.76
CA ILE A 528 -8.61 -0.76 1.06
C ILE A 528 -7.19 -1.23 0.70
N THR A 529 -6.16 -0.45 0.96
CA THR A 529 -4.78 -0.95 0.96
C THR A 529 -4.71 -2.13 1.91
N GLU A 530 -4.55 -3.34 1.37
CA GLU A 530 -4.41 -4.51 2.21
C GLU A 530 -3.01 -4.50 2.83
N GLN A 531 -2.97 -4.90 4.10
CA GLN A 531 -1.72 -5.39 4.67
C GLN A 531 -1.40 -6.65 3.90
N SER A 532 -0.43 -6.62 2.99
CA SER A 532 -0.08 -7.85 2.29
C SER A 532 0.47 -8.84 3.33
N GLN A 533 0.14 -10.12 3.16
CA GLN A 533 1.03 -11.15 3.67
C GLN A 533 2.43 -10.93 3.07
N LEU A 534 3.45 -11.48 3.73
CA LEU A 534 4.82 -11.35 3.24
C LEU A 534 4.85 -11.79 1.76
N LYS A 535 5.26 -10.91 0.86
CA LYS A 535 5.40 -11.18 -0.58
C LYS A 535 6.88 -11.28 -0.96
N ASP A 536 7.17 -11.72 -2.18
CA ASP A 536 8.53 -11.82 -2.71
C ASP A 536 9.45 -12.65 -1.81
N LEU A 537 8.94 -13.80 -1.32
CA LEU A 537 9.71 -14.69 -0.48
C LEU A 537 10.74 -15.44 -1.33
N GLU A 538 12.02 -15.16 -1.09
CA GLU A 538 13.14 -15.73 -1.83
C GLU A 538 14.23 -16.23 -0.87
N GLU A 539 14.92 -17.31 -1.27
CA GLU A 539 16.10 -17.86 -0.61
C GLU A 539 17.32 -17.55 -1.48
N ASP A 540 18.33 -16.90 -0.90
CA ASP A 540 19.61 -16.58 -1.55
C ASP A 540 20.75 -17.50 -1.08
#